data_AF-A0A1S3RRB1-F1
#
_entry.id   AF-A0A1S3RRB1-F1
#
_cell.length_a   1.000
_cell.length_b   1.000
_cell.length_c   1.000
_cell.angle_alpha   90.00
_cell.angle_beta   90.00
_cell.angle_gamma   90.00
#
_symmetry.space_group_name_H-M   'P 1'
#
loop_
_entity.id
_entity.type
_entity.pdbx_description
1 polymer ?
#
loop_
_entity_poly.entity_id
_entity_poly.type
_entity_poly.pdbx_seq_one_letter_code
_entity_poly.pdbx_strand_id
1 'polypeptide(L)'
;MHHVTDLKKKEIMMTFDMLDWNASGEIGFEQFYMLVCILLCSEYHVEKNFIFRHSRPVFELLDMDGGRTISPAEFQASGFLFNLKGHALDKILYEFDVSGDEHLNYKEFKMFTMACIDMQEETKKMQKLQVRRTNTPRQERGATNAGVTNTPPDSHSGCSSHTD
;
A
#
# COMPACT_ATOMS: atom_id res chain seq x y z
N MET A 1 18.12 -25.27 13.78
CA MET A 1 17.19 -24.14 13.60
C MET A 1 17.62 -23.20 12.48
N HIS A 2 18.83 -22.63 12.50
CA HIS A 2 19.27 -21.68 11.44
C HIS A 2 19.33 -22.24 10.01
N HIS A 3 19.29 -23.56 9.81
CA HIS A 3 19.21 -24.15 8.47
C HIS A 3 17.76 -24.24 7.94
N VAL A 4 16.75 -23.88 8.74
CA VAL A 4 15.31 -23.94 8.37
C VAL A 4 14.66 -22.56 8.45
N THR A 5 15.08 -21.70 9.37
CA THR A 5 14.48 -20.37 9.59
C THR A 5 15.53 -19.36 10.03
N ASP A 6 15.31 -18.10 9.66
CA ASP A 6 16.04 -16.92 10.10
C ASP A 6 15.46 -16.30 11.39
N LEU A 7 14.33 -16.80 11.91
CA LEU A 7 13.73 -16.35 13.16
C LEU A 7 14.64 -16.65 14.37
N LYS A 8 14.82 -15.64 15.21
CA LYS A 8 15.52 -15.75 16.50
C LYS A 8 14.66 -16.51 17.49
N LYS A 9 15.29 -17.12 18.50
CA LYS A 9 14.58 -17.81 19.59
C LYS A 9 13.47 -16.96 20.20
N LYS A 10 13.72 -15.65 20.43
CA LYS A 10 12.71 -14.73 20.96
C LYS A 10 11.50 -14.59 20.03
N GLU A 11 11.71 -14.48 18.73
CA GLU A 11 10.64 -14.38 17.73
C GLU A 11 9.85 -15.70 17.66
N ILE A 12 10.52 -16.85 17.75
CA ILE A 12 9.86 -18.16 17.79
C ILE A 12 8.95 -18.28 19.04
N MET A 13 9.47 -17.94 20.22
CA MET A 13 8.66 -17.97 21.46
C MET A 13 7.49 -17.00 21.37
N MET A 14 7.74 -15.79 20.87
CA MET A 14 6.71 -14.78 20.65
C MET A 14 5.59 -15.26 19.72
N THR A 15 5.95 -15.87 18.58
CA THR A 15 4.96 -16.43 17.65
C THR A 15 4.13 -17.53 18.32
N PHE A 16 4.75 -18.36 19.15
CA PHE A 16 4.01 -19.37 19.92
C PHE A 16 3.04 -18.71 20.89
N ASP A 17 3.50 -17.76 21.72
CA ASP A 17 2.70 -17.09 22.73
C ASP A 17 1.51 -16.33 22.11
N MET A 18 1.71 -15.71 20.95
CA MET A 18 0.63 -15.04 20.20
C MET A 18 -0.45 -16.03 19.74
N LEU A 19 -0.05 -17.22 19.28
CA LEU A 19 -0.98 -18.23 18.77
C LEU A 19 -1.62 -19.05 19.89
N ASP A 20 -0.97 -19.22 21.04
CA ASP A 20 -1.54 -19.86 22.22
C ASP A 20 -2.48 -18.91 22.99
N TRP A 21 -3.43 -18.28 22.28
CA TRP A 21 -4.34 -17.26 22.84
C TRP A 21 -5.27 -17.78 23.95
N ASN A 22 -5.37 -19.10 24.13
CA ASN A 22 -6.11 -19.73 25.22
C ASN A 22 -5.21 -20.18 26.38
N ALA A 23 -3.90 -19.87 26.32
CA ALA A 23 -2.89 -20.22 27.32
C ALA A 23 -2.88 -21.71 27.69
N SER A 24 -3.10 -22.57 26.69
CA SER A 24 -3.15 -24.01 26.88
C SER A 24 -1.76 -24.65 26.97
N GLY A 25 -0.72 -23.93 26.53
CA GLY A 25 0.62 -24.46 26.31
C GLY A 25 0.71 -25.32 25.04
N GLU A 26 -0.32 -25.33 24.19
CA GLU A 26 -0.42 -26.13 22.98
C GLU A 26 -0.97 -25.31 21.81
N ILE A 27 -0.64 -25.73 20.58
CA ILE A 27 -1.22 -25.17 19.36
C ILE A 27 -2.25 -26.17 18.83
N GLY A 28 -3.52 -25.88 19.11
CA GLY A 28 -4.67 -26.57 18.54
C GLY A 28 -4.88 -26.25 17.06
N PHE A 29 -5.88 -26.89 16.45
CA PHE A 29 -6.11 -26.80 15.01
C PHE A 29 -6.39 -25.37 14.52
N GLU A 30 -7.19 -24.60 15.25
CA GLU A 30 -7.53 -23.22 14.85
C GLU A 30 -6.29 -22.31 14.87
N GLN A 31 -5.44 -22.46 15.88
CA GLN A 31 -4.20 -21.70 16.06
C GLN A 31 -3.19 -22.10 14.97
N PHE A 32 -3.07 -23.40 14.69
CA PHE A 32 -2.27 -23.91 13.59
C PHE A 32 -2.77 -23.40 12.22
N TYR A 33 -4.08 -23.42 11.99
CA TYR A 33 -4.69 -22.90 10.75
C TYR A 33 -4.37 -21.42 10.56
N MET A 34 -4.49 -20.61 11.61
CA MET A 34 -4.13 -19.19 11.57
C MET A 34 -2.65 -18.99 11.22
N LEU A 35 -1.73 -19.76 11.82
CA LEU A 35 -0.31 -19.72 11.46
C LEU A 35 -0.09 -20.05 9.98
N VAL A 36 -0.70 -21.12 9.47
CA VAL A 36 -0.59 -21.50 8.06
C VAL A 36 -1.10 -20.38 7.14
N CYS A 37 -2.25 -19.76 7.48
CA CYS A 37 -2.77 -18.62 6.72
C CYS A 37 -1.79 -17.45 6.69
N ILE A 38 -1.20 -17.09 7.84
CA ILE A 38 -0.21 -16.01 7.94
C ILE A 38 1.00 -16.30 7.05
N LEU A 39 1.57 -17.51 7.15
CA LEU A 39 2.73 -17.93 6.37
C LEU A 39 2.45 -17.89 4.86
N LEU A 40 1.29 -18.43 4.43
CA LEU A 40 0.88 -18.39 3.02
C LEU A 40 0.70 -16.95 2.54
N CYS A 41 0.11 -16.08 3.36
CA CYS A 41 -0.08 -14.68 2.97
C CYS A 41 1.23 -13.93 2.81
N SER A 42 2.25 -14.27 3.62
CA SER A 42 3.60 -13.74 3.46
C SER A 42 4.26 -14.24 2.17
N GLU A 43 4.18 -15.54 1.89
CA GLU A 43 4.75 -16.16 0.68
C GLU A 43 4.15 -15.58 -0.62
N TYR A 44 2.84 -15.32 -0.62
CA TYR A 44 2.15 -14.75 -1.78
C TYR A 44 2.10 -13.21 -1.80
N HIS A 45 2.72 -12.52 -0.83
CA HIS A 45 2.72 -11.05 -0.71
C HIS A 45 1.30 -10.43 -0.71
N VAL A 46 0.37 -11.07 0.00
CA VAL A 46 -1.03 -10.66 0.14
C VAL A 46 -1.39 -10.29 1.59
N GLU A 47 -0.40 -9.99 2.42
CA GLU A 47 -0.54 -9.72 3.86
C GLU A 47 -1.57 -8.61 4.12
N LYS A 48 -1.51 -7.49 3.38
CA LYS A 48 -2.49 -6.39 3.50
C LYS A 48 -3.92 -6.87 3.28
N ASN A 49 -4.13 -7.71 2.26
CA ASN A 49 -5.44 -8.26 1.89
C ASN A 49 -5.96 -9.25 2.92
N PHE A 50 -5.05 -10.03 3.51
CA PHE A 50 -5.35 -10.94 4.59
C PHE A 50 -5.74 -10.18 5.86
N ILE A 51 -4.92 -9.23 6.30
CA ILE A 51 -5.15 -8.40 7.48
C ILE A 51 -6.48 -7.66 7.36
N PHE A 52 -6.83 -7.11 6.19
CA PHE A 52 -8.13 -6.46 6.00
C PHE A 52 -9.31 -7.44 6.13
N ARG A 53 -9.26 -8.58 5.41
CA ARG A 53 -10.35 -9.59 5.40
C ARG A 53 -10.51 -10.29 6.76
N HIS A 54 -9.42 -10.48 7.48
CA HIS A 54 -9.36 -11.14 8.78
C HIS A 54 -9.01 -10.16 9.90
N SER A 55 -9.46 -8.91 9.77
CA SER A 55 -9.09 -7.82 10.68
C SER A 55 -9.42 -8.11 12.13
N ARG A 56 -10.52 -8.81 12.42
CA ARG A 56 -10.86 -9.16 13.81
C ARG A 56 -9.92 -10.22 14.41
N PRO A 57 -9.73 -11.41 13.82
CA PRO A 57 -8.73 -12.37 14.30
C PRO A 57 -7.32 -11.80 14.38
N VAL A 58 -6.91 -11.00 13.39
CA VAL A 58 -5.58 -10.37 13.41
C VAL A 58 -5.48 -9.35 14.53
N PHE A 59 -6.51 -8.53 14.77
CA PHE A 59 -6.52 -7.59 15.89
C PHE A 59 -6.35 -8.31 17.23
N GLU A 60 -7.12 -9.38 17.46
CA GLU A 60 -7.04 -10.17 18.69
C GLU A 60 -5.69 -10.90 18.84
N LEU A 61 -5.03 -11.23 17.73
CA LEU A 61 -3.68 -11.80 17.76
C LEU A 61 -2.59 -10.76 18.10
N LEU A 62 -2.82 -9.49 17.75
CA LEU A 62 -1.89 -8.39 18.01
C LEU A 62 -2.06 -7.81 19.43
N ASP A 63 -3.27 -7.86 19.97
CA ASP A 63 -3.65 -7.48 21.34
C ASP A 63 -3.21 -8.59 22.32
N MET A 64 -1.93 -8.58 22.68
CA MET A 64 -1.31 -9.68 23.41
C MET A 64 -1.64 -9.66 24.90
N ASP A 65 -1.90 -8.48 25.47
CA ASP A 65 -2.28 -8.35 26.87
C ASP A 65 -3.80 -8.46 27.09
N GLY A 66 -4.59 -8.49 26.00
CA GLY A 66 -6.05 -8.60 26.02
C GLY A 66 -6.74 -7.28 26.43
N GLY A 67 -6.02 -6.15 26.36
CA GLY A 67 -6.47 -4.81 26.66
C GLY A 67 -7.51 -4.25 25.70
N ARG A 68 -7.79 -4.96 24.58
CA ARG A 68 -8.71 -4.56 23.50
C ARG A 68 -8.25 -3.33 22.74
N THR A 69 -6.98 -3.02 22.86
CA THR A 69 -6.27 -2.00 22.09
C THR A 69 -4.92 -2.59 21.71
N ILE A 70 -4.30 -2.05 20.66
CA ILE A 70 -2.96 -2.46 20.27
C ILE A 70 -2.02 -1.32 20.59
N SER A 71 -1.09 -1.58 21.51
CA SER A 71 -0.03 -0.64 21.87
C SER A 71 1.08 -0.61 20.81
N PRO A 72 1.91 0.46 20.77
CA PRO A 72 3.08 0.52 19.90
C PRO A 72 4.06 -0.64 20.14
N ALA A 73 4.20 -1.06 21.40
CA ALA A 73 5.08 -2.17 21.77
C ALA A 73 4.59 -3.50 21.20
N GLU A 74 3.29 -3.79 21.31
CA GLU A 74 2.69 -5.00 20.74
C GLU A 74 2.78 -5.01 19.22
N PHE A 75 2.47 -3.87 18.58
CA PHE A 75 2.53 -3.75 17.13
C PHE A 75 3.97 -3.92 16.60
N GLN A 76 4.96 -3.34 17.28
CA GLN A 76 6.37 -3.53 16.94
C GLN A 76 6.82 -4.97 17.16
N ALA A 77 6.43 -5.58 18.29
CA ALA A 77 6.88 -6.90 18.68
C ALA A 77 6.31 -8.00 17.76
N SER A 78 5.13 -7.79 17.19
CA SER A 78 4.43 -8.73 16.30
C SER A 78 4.61 -8.43 14.80
N GLY A 79 5.10 -7.23 14.44
CA GLY A 79 5.18 -6.77 13.05
C GLY A 79 6.00 -7.67 12.11
N PHE A 80 6.98 -8.41 12.65
CA PHE A 80 7.78 -9.37 11.87
C PHE A 80 6.95 -10.50 11.26
N LEU A 81 5.86 -10.91 11.92
CA LEU A 81 5.02 -12.04 11.51
C LEU A 81 4.16 -11.70 10.28
N PHE A 82 3.82 -10.42 10.12
CA PHE A 82 2.99 -9.90 9.04
C PHE A 82 3.79 -9.12 7.98
N ASN A 83 5.12 -9.19 8.06
CA ASN A 83 6.03 -8.42 7.21
C ASN A 83 5.74 -6.90 7.26
N LEU A 84 5.26 -6.41 8.40
CA LEU A 84 5.05 -5.00 8.68
C LEU A 84 6.37 -4.45 9.26
N LYS A 85 7.09 -3.62 8.49
CA LYS A 85 8.45 -3.18 8.86
C LYS A 85 8.57 -1.64 8.94
N GLY A 86 9.35 -1.19 9.92
CA GLY A 86 10.02 0.12 9.94
C GLY A 86 9.12 1.32 10.27
N HIS A 87 9.58 2.53 9.89
CA HIS A 87 8.91 3.83 10.11
C HIS A 87 7.47 3.93 9.62
N ALA A 88 7.03 3.00 8.77
CA ALA A 88 5.63 2.88 8.43
C ALA A 88 4.78 2.60 9.70
N LEU A 89 5.27 1.76 10.62
CA LEU A 89 4.58 1.36 11.85
C LEU A 89 4.29 2.56 12.78
N ASP A 90 5.32 3.35 13.11
CA ASP A 90 5.18 4.52 13.99
C ASP A 90 4.26 5.57 13.38
N LYS A 91 4.37 5.77 12.07
CA LYS A 91 3.53 6.71 11.32
C LYS A 91 2.07 6.25 11.31
N ILE A 92 1.83 4.95 11.17
CA ILE A 92 0.49 4.35 11.17
C ILE A 92 -0.18 4.53 12.53
N LEU A 93 0.51 4.22 13.62
CA LEU A 93 -0.06 4.37 14.96
C LEU A 93 -0.48 5.83 15.20
N TYR A 94 0.37 6.78 14.83
CA TYR A 94 0.07 8.21 14.96
C TYR A 94 -1.05 8.71 14.02
N GLU A 95 -1.09 8.25 12.76
CA GLU A 95 -2.07 8.73 11.78
C GLU A 95 -3.49 8.18 12.00
N PHE A 96 -3.61 7.01 12.63
CA PHE A 96 -4.88 6.31 12.79
C PHE A 96 -5.41 6.26 14.23
N ASP A 97 -4.61 6.64 15.23
CA ASP A 97 -5.10 6.90 16.59
C ASP A 97 -5.92 8.20 16.60
N VAL A 98 -7.23 8.05 16.46
CA VAL A 98 -8.19 9.16 16.47
C VAL A 98 -8.55 9.54 17.91
N SER A 99 -8.48 8.57 18.82
CA SER A 99 -8.77 8.74 20.23
C SER A 99 -7.70 9.57 20.96
N GLY A 100 -6.47 9.53 20.48
CA GLY A 100 -5.31 10.19 21.08
C GLY A 100 -4.78 9.48 22.33
N ASP A 101 -5.09 8.20 22.50
CA ASP A 101 -4.64 7.39 23.65
C ASP A 101 -3.32 6.63 23.38
N GLU A 102 -2.69 6.88 22.23
CA GLU A 102 -1.48 6.24 21.72
C GLU A 102 -1.63 4.73 21.48
N HIS A 103 -2.86 4.20 21.51
CA HIS A 103 -3.18 2.83 21.18
C HIS A 103 -4.16 2.79 20.00
N LEU A 104 -4.27 1.63 19.35
CA LEU A 104 -5.29 1.42 18.33
C LEU A 104 -6.40 0.54 18.88
N ASN A 105 -7.59 1.10 19.05
CA ASN A 105 -8.77 0.28 19.27
C ASN A 105 -9.20 -0.42 17.96
N TYR A 106 -10.09 -1.39 18.05
CA TYR A 106 -10.50 -2.17 16.87
C TYR A 106 -11.06 -1.33 15.71
N LYS A 107 -11.74 -0.20 15.99
CA LYS A 107 -12.28 0.66 14.92
C LYS A 107 -11.15 1.37 14.19
N GLU A 108 -10.18 1.91 14.92
CA GLU A 108 -9.00 2.57 14.38
C GLU A 108 -8.13 1.61 13.58
N PHE A 109 -7.87 0.42 14.15
CA PHE A 109 -7.20 -0.65 13.44
C PHE A 109 -7.92 -1.01 12.15
N LYS A 110 -9.25 -1.16 12.17
CA LYS A 110 -10.03 -1.48 10.96
C LYS A 110 -9.92 -0.38 9.90
N MET A 111 -10.00 0.90 10.30
CA MET A 111 -9.79 2.03 9.38
C MET A 111 -8.39 2.01 8.76
N PHE A 112 -7.36 1.71 9.58
CA PHE A 112 -6.00 1.51 9.10
C PHE A 112 -5.91 0.41 8.03
N THR A 113 -6.52 -0.75 8.26
CA THR A 113 -6.50 -1.85 7.29
C THR A 113 -7.20 -1.48 5.97
N MET A 114 -8.28 -0.70 6.02
CA MET A 114 -8.99 -0.20 4.85
C MET A 114 -8.10 0.75 4.04
N ALA A 115 -7.49 1.74 4.71
CA ALA A 115 -6.57 2.68 4.07
C ALA A 115 -5.38 1.98 3.40
N CYS A 116 -4.83 0.93 4.04
CA CYS A 116 -3.75 0.13 3.45
C CYS A 116 -4.12 -0.52 2.11
N ILE A 117 -5.37 -0.95 1.96
CA ILE A 117 -5.88 -1.55 0.71
C ILE A 117 -6.07 -0.47 -0.34
N ASP A 118 -6.70 0.65 0.00
CA ASP A 118 -6.96 1.75 -0.93
C ASP A 118 -5.65 2.31 -1.49
N MET A 119 -4.65 2.55 -0.63
CA MET A 119 -3.31 2.99 -1.06
C MET A 119 -2.62 1.96 -1.96
N GLN A 120 -2.82 0.66 -1.71
CA GLN A 120 -2.26 -0.40 -2.57
C GLN A 120 -2.91 -0.38 -3.96
N GLU A 121 -4.22 -0.16 -4.04
CA GLU A 121 -4.95 -0.06 -5.31
C GLU A 121 -4.53 1.16 -6.12
N GLU A 122 -4.42 2.32 -5.48
CA GLU A 122 -3.97 3.56 -6.11
C GLU A 122 -2.55 3.41 -6.66
N THR A 123 -1.63 2.86 -5.86
CA THR A 123 -0.25 2.60 -6.29
C THR A 123 -0.21 1.70 -7.52
N LYS A 124 -1.01 0.62 -7.54
CA LYS A 124 -1.13 -0.29 -8.71
C LYS A 124 -1.70 0.41 -9.94
N LYS A 125 -2.70 1.28 -9.78
CA LYS A 125 -3.28 2.09 -10.88
C LYS A 125 -2.23 3.03 -11.47
N MET A 126 -1.50 3.74 -10.62
CA MET A 126 -0.44 4.67 -11.03
C MET A 126 0.71 3.95 -11.77
N GLN A 127 1.16 2.80 -11.28
CA GLN A 127 2.18 1.99 -11.96
C GLN A 127 1.72 1.52 -13.34
N LYS A 128 0.48 1.03 -13.47
CA LYS A 128 -0.09 0.63 -14.77
C LYS A 128 -0.15 1.79 -15.76
N LEU A 129 -0.53 2.98 -15.29
CA LEU A 129 -0.55 4.20 -16.11
C LEU A 129 0.86 4.60 -16.56
N GLN A 130 1.86 4.48 -15.69
CA GLN A 130 3.24 4.82 -15.99
C GLN A 130 3.86 3.84 -17.02
N VAL A 131 3.63 2.53 -16.87
CA VAL A 131 4.06 1.51 -17.85
C VAL A 131 3.40 1.71 -19.21
N ARG A 132 2.11 2.06 -19.25
CA ARG A 132 1.42 2.41 -20.51
C ARG A 132 2.05 3.62 -21.19
N ARG A 133 2.42 4.65 -20.42
CA ARG A 133 3.09 5.85 -20.97
C ARG A 133 4.47 5.54 -21.54
N THR A 134 5.24 4.67 -20.91
CA THR A 134 6.60 4.32 -21.38
C THR A 134 6.61 3.34 -22.56
N ASN A 135 5.56 2.52 -22.73
CA ASN A 135 5.48 1.53 -23.81
C ASN A 135 4.80 2.04 -25.09
N THR A 136 4.34 3.31 -25.14
CA THR A 136 3.83 3.91 -26.38
C THR A 136 5.01 4.18 -27.33
N PRO A 137 5.09 3.57 -28.54
CA PRO A 137 6.11 3.92 -29.51
C PRO A 137 5.93 5.39 -29.90
N ARG A 138 7.04 6.13 -29.93
CA ARG A 138 7.11 7.51 -30.39
C ARG A 138 6.82 7.54 -31.89
N GLN A 139 5.55 7.50 -32.29
CA GLN A 139 5.17 7.73 -33.69
C GLN A 139 5.37 9.22 -33.98
N GLU A 140 6.55 9.48 -34.55
CA GLU A 140 7.01 10.59 -35.38
C GLU A 140 6.11 11.83 -35.47
N ARG A 141 6.54 12.89 -34.76
CA ARG A 141 6.32 14.27 -35.21
C ARG A 141 7.26 14.55 -36.38
N GLY A 142 6.82 14.21 -37.59
CA GLY A 142 7.47 14.57 -38.84
C GLY A 142 6.53 15.38 -39.72
N ALA A 143 6.14 16.59 -39.28
CA ALA A 143 5.54 17.59 -40.15
C ALA A 143 6.56 18.73 -40.32
N THR A 144 7.24 18.68 -41.45
CA THR A 144 8.27 19.62 -41.91
C THR A 144 7.71 21.03 -42.09
N ASN A 145 8.33 21.99 -41.41
CA ASN A 145 8.20 23.42 -41.70
C ASN A 145 9.16 23.75 -42.85
N ALA A 146 8.66 24.15 -44.00
CA ALA A 146 9.47 24.71 -45.08
C ALA A 146 8.69 25.80 -45.83
N GLY A 147 9.29 26.98 -45.95
CA GLY A 147 9.00 27.91 -47.04
C GLY A 147 8.24 29.18 -46.67
N VAL A 148 8.94 30.14 -46.07
CA VAL A 148 8.61 31.57 -46.15
C VAL A 148 8.91 32.04 -47.58
N THR A 149 7.94 32.66 -48.26
CA THR A 149 8.21 33.57 -49.38
C THR A 149 7.46 34.88 -49.17
N ASN A 150 8.25 35.95 -48.96
CA ASN A 150 7.82 37.34 -48.92
C ASN A 150 7.44 37.83 -50.34
N THR A 151 6.35 38.56 -50.46
CA THR A 151 6.12 39.54 -51.54
C THR A 151 5.55 40.85 -50.96
N PRO A 152 6.01 42.03 -51.40
CA PRO A 152 5.66 43.32 -50.78
C PRO A 152 4.37 43.93 -51.36
N PRO A 153 3.80 44.97 -50.72
CA PRO A 153 2.61 45.67 -51.21
C PRO A 153 2.99 46.85 -52.10
N ASP A 154 2.41 46.94 -53.30
CA ASP A 154 2.43 48.15 -54.10
C ASP A 154 1.02 48.77 -54.17
N SER A 155 0.95 50.01 -53.70
CA SER A 155 -0.18 50.94 -53.84
C SER A 155 0.17 52.00 -54.87
N HIS A 156 -0.74 52.30 -55.81
CA HIS A 156 -1.04 53.61 -56.44
C HIS A 156 -1.79 53.34 -57.78
N SER A 157 -3.11 53.54 -57.85
CA SER A 157 -3.85 54.79 -58.13
C SER A 157 -4.06 55.09 -59.62
N GLY A 158 -5.34 55.09 -60.04
CA GLY A 158 -5.87 56.04 -61.02
C GLY A 158 -6.22 55.51 -62.41
N CYS A 159 -7.52 55.39 -62.71
CA CYS A 159 -8.10 56.02 -63.91
C CYS A 159 -9.64 56.05 -63.82
N SER A 160 -10.20 57.25 -63.95
CA SER A 160 -11.63 57.54 -64.14
C SER A 160 -12.04 57.33 -65.60
N SER A 161 -13.31 56.95 -65.86
CA SER A 161 -14.31 57.82 -66.51
C SER A 161 -15.56 57.05 -66.97
N HIS A 162 -16.67 57.80 -66.95
CA HIS A 162 -18.06 57.47 -67.25
C HIS A 162 -18.41 57.48 -68.77
N THR A 163 -19.66 57.05 -69.05
CA THR A 163 -20.57 57.37 -70.20
C THR A 163 -20.17 56.80 -71.57
N ASP A 164 -21.03 56.23 -72.41
CA ASP A 164 -22.50 56.08 -72.50
C ASP A 164 -22.86 54.67 -73.01
#